data_AF-A0A1Z1W2T2-F1
#
_entry.id   AF-A0A1Z1W2T2-F1
#
_cell.length_a   1.000
_cell.length_b   1.000
_cell.length_c   1.000
_cell.angle_alpha   90.00
_cell.angle_beta   90.00
_cell.angle_gamma   90.00
#
_symmetry.space_group_name_H-M   'P 1'
#
loop_
_entity.id
_entity.type
_entity.pdbx_description
1 polymer ?
#
loop_
_entity_poly.entity_id
_entity_poly.type
_entity_poly.pdbx_seq_one_letter_code
_entity_poly.pdbx_strand_id
1 'polypeptide(L)'
;MAVLRHLLTARTTVLAVNAAYIASAGQDDANRTEPPFRLQGSYRDMNKIAARIDPAMNDAELAAVIDDHYTGEAQTLTTGAESNLLKLAELRGTLTPAQADRWAEIKATHVRTSTLGGPDEDPLIRAVAALGLLADRVAAVESAITRAADPRNALANPAARHAQRP
;
A
#
# COMPACT_ATOMS: atom_id res chain seq x y z
N MET A 1 17.03 7.11 32.22
CA MET A 1 17.13 8.10 31.12
C MET A 1 15.87 8.07 30.25
N ALA A 2 14.78 8.76 30.64
CA ALA A 2 13.53 8.77 29.86
C ALA A 2 13.67 9.57 28.55
N VAL A 3 14.22 10.79 28.63
CA VAL A 3 14.41 11.68 27.46
C VAL A 3 15.23 11.03 26.34
N LEU A 4 16.35 10.38 26.67
CA LEU A 4 17.19 9.74 25.64
C LEU A 4 16.45 8.63 24.89
N ARG A 5 15.64 7.83 25.60
CA ARG A 5 14.82 6.79 24.96
C ARG A 5 13.75 7.40 24.05
N HIS A 6 13.13 8.49 24.48
CA HIS A 6 12.15 9.22 23.69
C HIS A 6 12.76 9.80 22.41
N LEU A 7 13.94 10.42 22.52
CA LEU A 7 14.70 10.92 21.37
C LEU A 7 15.09 9.80 20.40
N LEU A 8 15.53 8.65 20.91
CA LEU A 8 15.86 7.50 20.07
C LEU A 8 14.63 6.96 19.33
N THR A 9 13.48 6.90 19.99
CA THR A 9 12.21 6.44 19.40
C THR A 9 11.72 7.40 18.31
N ALA A 10 11.74 8.70 18.59
CA ALA A 10 11.43 9.73 17.60
C ALA A 10 12.39 9.67 16.40
N ARG A 11 13.70 9.55 16.65
CA ARG A 11 14.72 9.39 15.59
C ARG A 11 14.45 8.17 14.72
N THR A 12 14.13 7.02 15.31
CA THR A 12 13.79 5.81 14.56
C THR A 12 12.62 6.06 13.61
N THR A 13 11.58 6.74 14.08
CA THR A 13 10.42 7.09 13.25
C THR A 13 10.81 8.04 12.12
N VAL A 14 11.54 9.12 12.42
CA VAL A 14 11.99 10.09 11.40
C VAL A 14 12.85 9.42 10.32
N LEU A 15 13.76 8.54 10.71
CA LEU A 15 14.60 7.79 9.77
C LEU A 15 13.77 6.82 8.91
N ALA A 16 12.78 6.14 9.49
CA ALA A 16 11.87 5.27 8.74
C ALA A 16 11.05 6.06 7.71
N VAL A 17 10.54 7.24 8.10
CA VAL A 17 9.82 8.15 7.18
C VAL A 17 10.75 8.61 6.06
N ASN A 18 11.99 9.00 6.36
CA ASN A 18 12.94 9.41 5.33
C ASN A 18 13.27 8.28 4.35
N ALA A 19 13.49 7.06 4.85
CA ALA A 19 13.75 5.90 4.02
C ALA A 19 12.56 5.59 3.11
N ALA A 20 11.32 5.65 3.63
CA ALA A 20 10.11 5.45 2.86
C ALA A 20 9.91 6.56 1.80
N TYR A 21 10.22 7.81 2.13
CA TYR A 21 10.18 8.92 1.19
C TYR A 21 11.15 8.72 0.02
N ILE A 22 12.41 8.39 0.30
CA ILE A 22 13.43 8.12 -0.73
C ILE A 22 13.03 6.92 -1.60
N ALA A 23 12.56 5.84 -0.98
CA ALA A 23 12.11 4.65 -1.71
C ALA A 23 10.94 4.98 -2.64
N SER A 24 9.93 5.71 -2.13
CA SER A 24 8.78 6.13 -2.92
C SER A 24 9.17 7.10 -4.04
N ALA A 25 10.08 8.04 -3.80
CA ALA A 25 10.54 9.00 -4.80
C ALA A 25 11.39 8.35 -5.91
N GLY A 26 12.12 7.29 -5.60
CA GLY A 26 12.90 6.50 -6.57
C GLY A 26 12.12 5.42 -7.30
N GLN A 27 10.85 5.19 -6.94
CA GLN A 27 10.01 4.16 -7.55
C GLN A 27 9.31 4.69 -8.79
N ASP A 28 9.50 3.99 -9.91
CA ASP A 28 8.76 4.22 -11.15
C ASP A 28 7.26 3.96 -10.95
N ASP A 29 6.42 4.85 -11.46
CA ASP A 29 4.97 4.78 -11.33
C ASP A 29 4.40 3.52 -11.99
N ALA A 30 5.03 3.01 -13.06
CA ALA A 30 4.62 1.76 -13.71
C ALA A 30 4.70 0.53 -12.78
N ASN A 31 5.60 0.55 -11.79
CA ASN A 31 5.85 -0.56 -10.88
C ASN A 31 5.34 -0.28 -9.46
N ARG A 32 4.51 0.75 -9.28
CA ARG A 32 4.04 1.20 -7.98
C ARG A 32 2.84 0.37 -7.50
N THR A 33 2.95 -0.16 -6.28
CA THR A 33 1.91 -1.01 -5.66
C THR A 33 1.07 -0.28 -4.61
N GLU A 34 1.43 0.96 -4.28
CA GLU A 34 0.77 1.79 -3.27
C GLU A 34 0.93 3.28 -3.63
N PRO A 35 -0.01 4.17 -3.24
CA PRO A 35 0.10 5.60 -3.54
C PRO A 35 1.44 6.21 -3.10
N PRO A 36 1.89 7.30 -3.76
CA PRO A 36 3.17 7.93 -3.42
C PRO A 36 3.18 8.43 -1.96
N PHE A 37 4.21 8.00 -1.24
CA PHE A 37 4.56 8.51 0.07
C PHE A 37 5.39 9.80 -0.08
N ARG A 38 4.95 10.86 0.60
CA ARG A 38 5.38 12.26 0.46
C ARG A 38 5.72 12.92 1.80
N LEU A 39 5.37 12.33 2.94
CA LEU A 39 5.86 12.80 4.25
C LEU A 39 7.38 12.67 4.31
N GLN A 40 8.05 13.68 4.86
CA GLN A 40 9.51 13.73 4.91
C GLN A 40 10.02 13.50 6.33
N GLY A 41 11.21 12.89 6.42
CA GLY A 41 11.91 12.63 7.66
C GLY A 41 13.21 13.44 7.72
N SER A 42 13.12 14.77 7.81
CA SER A 42 14.29 15.63 7.81
C SER A 42 14.84 15.89 9.21
N TYR A 43 16.07 16.41 9.29
CA TYR A 43 16.61 16.88 10.57
C TYR A 43 15.78 18.03 11.16
N ARG A 44 15.08 18.82 10.32
CA ARG A 44 14.19 19.90 10.79
C ARG A 44 12.97 19.31 11.48
N ASP A 45 12.44 18.22 10.95
CA ASP A 45 11.34 17.47 11.58
C ASP A 45 11.79 16.89 12.92
N MET A 46 12.98 16.29 12.95
CA MET A 46 13.57 15.80 14.20
C MET A 46 13.72 16.93 15.23
N ASN A 47 14.18 18.11 14.83
CA ASN A 47 14.33 19.25 15.74
C ASN A 47 12.98 19.75 16.28
N LYS A 48 11.95 19.83 15.42
CA LYS A 48 10.58 20.22 15.84
C LYS A 48 9.99 19.21 16.84
N ILE A 49 10.17 17.91 16.58
CA ILE A 49 9.70 16.84 17.48
C ILE A 49 10.47 16.88 18.80
N ALA A 50 11.81 16.95 18.75
CA ALA A 50 12.67 16.95 19.92
C ALA A 50 12.38 18.13 20.86
N ALA A 51 12.06 19.31 20.33
CA ALA A 51 11.70 20.48 21.12
C ALA A 51 10.42 20.30 21.95
N ARG A 52 9.58 19.32 21.60
CA ARG A 52 8.34 19.01 22.31
C ARG A 52 8.47 17.84 23.29
N ILE A 53 9.62 17.16 23.36
CA ILE A 53 9.82 16.01 24.26
C ILE A 53 10.10 16.49 25.69
N ASP A 54 9.31 16.00 26.64
CA ASP A 54 9.46 16.28 28.08
C ASP A 54 9.90 15.02 28.86
N PRO A 55 10.77 15.13 29.89
CA PRO A 55 11.21 14.00 30.71
C PRO A 55 10.09 13.20 31.39
N ALA A 56 8.95 13.82 31.68
CA ALA A 56 7.80 13.20 32.35
C ALA A 56 6.87 12.44 31.39
N MET A 57 7.08 12.54 30.07
CA MET A 57 6.24 11.89 29.09
C MET A 57 6.26 10.37 29.23
N ASN A 58 5.08 9.76 29.12
CA ASN A 58 4.94 8.34 28.84
C ASN A 58 5.01 8.06 27.32
N ASP A 59 4.98 6.78 26.95
CA ASP A 59 5.14 6.36 25.55
C ASP A 59 3.97 6.80 24.65
N ALA A 60 2.75 6.91 25.21
CA ALA A 60 1.57 7.37 24.47
C ALA A 60 1.63 8.88 24.20
N GLU A 61 2.12 9.67 25.15
CA GLU A 61 2.35 11.11 24.98
C GLU A 61 3.45 11.38 23.94
N LEU A 62 4.54 10.59 23.96
CA LEU A 62 5.55 10.65 22.90
C LEU A 62 4.97 10.29 21.53
N ALA A 63 4.17 9.23 21.46
CA ALA A 63 3.50 8.84 20.21
C ALA A 63 2.62 9.98 19.69
N ALA A 64 1.84 10.61 20.55
CA ALA A 64 1.00 11.75 20.20
C ALA A 64 1.81 12.95 19.66
N VAL A 65 2.98 13.27 20.24
CA VAL A 65 3.87 14.33 19.71
C VAL A 65 4.30 14.03 18.27
N ILE A 66 4.63 12.77 17.98
CA ILE A 66 5.03 12.33 16.64
C ILE A 66 3.84 12.36 15.68
N ASP A 67 2.68 11.87 16.11
CA ASP A 67 1.43 11.90 15.34
C ASP A 67 1.01 13.31 14.98
N ASP A 68 1.03 14.24 15.94
CA ASP A 68 0.70 15.64 15.72
C ASP A 68 1.63 16.29 14.68
N HIS A 69 2.94 16.03 14.78
CA HIS A 69 3.91 16.58 13.83
C HIS A 69 3.57 16.15 12.41
N TYR A 70 3.40 14.84 12.18
CA TYR A 70 3.13 14.33 10.84
C TYR A 70 1.72 14.60 10.34
N THR A 71 0.75 14.72 11.24
CA THR A 71 -0.61 15.18 10.90
C THR A 71 -0.56 16.61 10.37
N GLY A 72 0.24 17.49 11.00
CA GLY A 72 0.48 18.85 10.51
C GLY A 72 1.12 18.87 9.12
N GLU A 73 2.18 18.10 8.91
CA GLU A 73 2.85 18.01 7.60
C GLU A 73 1.91 17.45 6.51
N ALA A 74 1.07 16.47 6.86
CA ALA A 74 0.11 15.85 5.95
C ALA A 74 -0.98 16.80 5.44
N GLN A 75 -1.31 17.88 6.17
CA GLN A 75 -2.32 18.86 5.75
C GLN A 75 -1.99 19.48 4.38
N THR A 76 -0.71 19.64 4.08
CA THR A 76 -0.23 20.20 2.80
C THR A 76 -0.41 19.23 1.62
N LEU A 77 -0.66 17.94 1.89
CA LEU A 77 -0.77 16.90 0.87
C LEU A 77 -2.17 16.78 0.27
N THR A 78 -3.17 17.51 0.80
CA THR A 78 -4.56 17.51 0.31
C THR A 78 -5.15 16.08 0.21
N THR A 79 -5.47 15.61 -0.99
CA THR A 79 -6.01 14.27 -1.26
C THR A 79 -5.02 13.15 -0.90
N GLY A 80 -3.72 13.44 -0.82
CA GLY A 80 -2.69 12.48 -0.42
C GLY A 80 -2.53 12.31 1.08
N ALA A 81 -3.23 13.08 1.92
CA ALA A 81 -3.05 13.07 3.37
C ALA A 81 -3.40 11.70 3.99
N GLU A 82 -4.56 11.13 3.62
CA GLU A 82 -5.04 9.86 4.16
C GLU A 82 -4.04 8.72 3.90
N SER A 83 -3.64 8.52 2.63
CA SER A 83 -2.71 7.45 2.27
C SER A 83 -1.34 7.59 2.95
N ASN A 84 -0.88 8.83 3.14
CA ASN A 84 0.40 9.12 3.78
C ASN A 84 0.36 8.85 5.28
N LEU A 85 -0.72 9.22 5.97
CA LEU A 85 -0.87 8.95 7.41
C LEU A 85 -1.08 7.46 7.69
N LEU A 86 -1.79 6.74 6.81
CA LEU A 86 -1.91 5.28 6.90
C LEU A 86 -0.56 4.59 6.69
N LYS A 87 0.23 5.03 5.69
CA LYS A 87 1.58 4.52 5.49
C LYS A 87 2.50 4.82 6.69
N LEU A 88 2.40 6.00 7.29
CA LEU A 88 3.13 6.34 8.52
C LEU A 88 2.77 5.38 9.66
N ALA A 89 1.48 5.12 9.88
CA ALA A 89 1.03 4.17 10.89
C ALA A 89 1.52 2.74 10.60
N GLU A 90 1.59 2.32 9.32
CA GLU A 90 2.20 1.05 8.90
C GLU A 90 3.69 1.00 9.28
N LEU A 91 4.46 2.05 8.95
CA LEU A 91 5.89 2.16 9.28
C LEU A 91 6.17 2.11 10.78
N ARG A 92 5.24 2.62 11.59
CA ARG A 92 5.32 2.63 13.06
C ARG A 92 4.76 1.36 13.71
N GLY A 93 4.10 0.49 12.95
CA GLY A 93 3.41 -0.68 13.48
C GLY A 93 2.19 -0.33 14.36
N THR A 94 1.57 0.84 14.14
CA THR A 94 0.48 1.38 14.96
C THR A 94 -0.87 1.40 14.24
N LEU A 95 -1.00 0.67 13.13
CA LEU A 95 -2.29 0.52 12.45
C LEU A 95 -3.31 -0.16 13.37
N THR A 96 -4.47 0.47 13.54
CA THR A 96 -5.65 -0.22 14.03
C THR A 96 -6.19 -1.19 12.96
N PRO A 97 -7.01 -2.19 13.33
CA PRO A 97 -7.62 -3.09 12.34
C PRO A 97 -8.38 -2.35 11.24
N ALA A 98 -9.18 -1.34 11.60
CA ALA A 98 -9.92 -0.53 10.63
C ALA A 98 -9.00 0.28 9.69
N GLN A 99 -7.89 0.82 10.22
CA GLN A 99 -6.90 1.50 9.38
C GLN A 99 -6.15 0.52 8.47
N ALA A 100 -5.87 -0.70 8.92
CA ALA A 100 -5.25 -1.73 8.09
C ALA A 100 -6.16 -2.12 6.92
N ASP A 101 -7.45 -2.32 7.18
CA ASP A 101 -8.45 -2.59 6.14
C ASP A 101 -8.55 -1.43 5.14
N ARG A 102 -8.63 -0.19 5.65
CA ARG A 102 -8.65 1.01 4.81
C ARG A 102 -7.39 1.17 3.97
N TRP A 103 -6.23 0.86 4.55
CA TRP A 103 -4.96 0.92 3.83
C TRP A 103 -4.87 -0.13 2.72
N ALA A 104 -5.37 -1.34 2.97
CA ALA A 104 -5.47 -2.38 1.95
C ALA A 104 -6.39 -1.98 0.79
N GLU A 105 -7.54 -1.37 1.09
CA GLU A 105 -8.48 -0.85 0.08
C GLU A 105 -7.83 0.23 -0.81
N ILE A 106 -7.12 1.19 -0.20
CA ILE A 106 -6.43 2.26 -0.92
C ILE A 106 -5.35 1.68 -1.84
N LYS A 107 -4.53 0.74 -1.36
CA LYS A 107 -3.51 0.06 -2.20
C LYS A 107 -4.15 -0.69 -3.37
N ALA A 108 -5.21 -1.45 -3.13
CA ALA A 108 -5.93 -2.19 -4.17
C ALA A 108 -6.52 -1.27 -5.25
N THR A 109 -7.09 -0.13 -4.82
CA THR A 109 -7.66 0.88 -5.72
C THR A 109 -6.57 1.59 -6.54
N HIS A 110 -5.43 1.89 -5.92
CA HIS A 110 -4.29 2.47 -6.62
C HIS A 110 -3.80 1.55 -7.73
N VAL A 111 -3.51 0.28 -7.42
CA VAL A 111 -3.05 -0.71 -8.42
C VAL A 111 -4.05 -0.84 -9.56
N ARG A 112 -5.36 -0.96 -9.26
CA ARG A 112 -6.41 -1.04 -10.30
C ARG A 112 -6.41 0.19 -11.20
N THR A 113 -6.25 1.39 -10.64
CA THR A 113 -6.24 2.63 -11.40
C THR A 113 -4.99 2.74 -12.26
N SER A 114 -3.82 2.38 -11.72
CA SER A 114 -2.56 2.37 -12.46
C SER A 114 -2.56 1.36 -13.62
N THR A 115 -3.19 0.19 -13.46
CA THR A 115 -3.32 -0.81 -14.55
C THR A 115 -4.27 -0.39 -15.68
N LEU A 116 -5.22 0.49 -15.38
CA LEU A 116 -6.23 0.95 -16.34
C LEU A 116 -5.82 2.23 -17.06
N GLY A 117 -4.60 2.71 -16.87
CA GLY A 117 -4.18 4.03 -17.29
C GLY A 117 -4.60 5.11 -16.29
N GLY A 118 -3.63 5.95 -15.89
CA GLY A 118 -3.85 7.04 -14.96
C GLY A 118 -4.90 8.06 -15.48
N PRO A 119 -5.42 8.93 -14.61
CA PRO A 119 -6.41 9.94 -15.02
C PRO A 119 -5.88 10.95 -16.07
N ASP A 120 -4.56 11.02 -16.27
CA ASP A 120 -3.91 11.86 -17.28
C ASP A 120 -3.69 11.16 -18.63
N GLU A 121 -4.05 9.88 -18.78
CA GLU A 121 -4.01 9.19 -20.08
C GLU A 121 -5.26 9.48 -20.92
N ASP A 122 -5.04 9.67 -22.23
CA ASP A 122 -6.09 9.87 -23.22
C ASP A 122 -7.19 8.78 -23.05
N PRO A 123 -8.48 9.16 -22.93
CA PRO A 123 -9.59 8.21 -22.84
C PRO A 123 -9.57 7.10 -23.90
N LEU A 124 -9.00 7.38 -25.09
CA LEU A 124 -8.81 6.39 -26.14
C LEU A 124 -7.75 5.34 -25.77
N ILE A 125 -6.60 5.76 -25.22
CA ILE A 125 -5.55 4.86 -24.72
C ILE A 125 -6.11 4.00 -23.59
N ARG A 126 -6.91 4.60 -22.70
CA ARG A 126 -7.62 3.92 -21.63
C ARG A 126 -8.56 2.82 -22.13
N ALA A 127 -9.36 3.15 -23.16
CA ALA A 127 -10.29 2.21 -23.77
C ALA A 127 -9.57 1.05 -24.45
N VAL A 128 -8.45 1.32 -25.14
CA VAL A 128 -7.62 0.28 -25.77
C VAL A 128 -6.99 -0.64 -24.72
N ALA A 129 -6.48 -0.09 -23.60
CA ALA A 129 -5.96 -0.88 -22.49
C ALA A 129 -7.04 -1.79 -21.86
N ALA A 130 -8.24 -1.25 -21.66
CA ALA A 130 -9.39 -2.02 -21.15
C ALA A 130 -9.79 -3.16 -22.10
N LEU A 131 -9.73 -2.94 -23.41
CA LEU A 131 -9.97 -3.98 -24.43
C LEU A 131 -8.86 -5.07 -24.39
N GLY A 132 -7.61 -4.68 -24.17
CA GLY A 132 -6.51 -5.64 -23.97
C GLY A 132 -6.73 -6.55 -22.77
N LEU A 133 -7.09 -5.98 -21.62
CA LEU A 133 -7.42 -6.75 -20.41
C LEU A 133 -8.62 -7.69 -20.61
N LEU A 134 -9.63 -7.24 -21.36
CA LEU A 134 -10.77 -8.10 -21.71
C LEU A 134 -10.33 -9.26 -22.61
N ALA A 135 -9.49 -9.00 -23.61
CA ALA A 135 -8.94 -10.03 -24.49
C ALA A 135 -8.15 -11.08 -23.69
N ASP A 136 -7.30 -10.65 -22.74
CA ASP A 136 -6.56 -11.56 -21.86
C ASP A 136 -7.48 -12.44 -21.00
N ARG A 137 -8.56 -11.85 -20.46
CA ARG A 137 -9.57 -12.60 -19.69
C ARG A 137 -10.29 -13.63 -20.56
N VAL A 138 -10.66 -13.27 -21.79
CA VAL A 138 -11.30 -14.20 -22.74
C VAL A 138 -10.34 -15.33 -23.11
N ALA A 139 -9.07 -15.04 -23.39
CA ALA A 139 -8.06 -16.05 -23.67
C ALA A 139 -7.82 -17.00 -22.48
N ALA A 140 -7.83 -16.48 -21.24
CA ALA A 140 -7.74 -17.31 -20.04
C ALA A 140 -8.95 -18.26 -19.89
N VAL A 141 -10.16 -17.79 -20.22
CA VAL A 141 -11.37 -18.62 -20.24
C VAL A 141 -11.30 -19.69 -21.34
N GLU A 142 -10.92 -19.34 -22.55
CA GLU A 142 -10.72 -20.29 -23.66
C GLU A 142 -9.71 -21.38 -23.27
N SER A 143 -8.59 -20.97 -22.67
CA SER A 143 -7.56 -21.89 -22.17
C SER A 143 -8.10 -22.82 -21.09
N ALA A 144 -8.94 -22.32 -20.18
CA ALA A 144 -9.59 -23.13 -19.15
C ALA A 144 -10.61 -24.11 -19.74
N ILE A 145 -11.40 -23.69 -20.73
CA ILE A 145 -12.36 -24.54 -21.45
C ILE A 145 -11.62 -25.65 -22.19
N THR A 146 -10.56 -25.31 -22.94
CA THR A 146 -9.75 -26.29 -23.67
C THR A 146 -9.12 -27.31 -22.73
N ARG A 147 -8.60 -26.89 -21.57
CA ARG A 147 -8.11 -27.81 -20.53
C ARG A 147 -9.21 -28.71 -19.97
N ALA A 148 -10.42 -28.18 -19.73
CA ALA A 148 -11.54 -28.95 -19.19
C ALA A 148 -12.12 -29.94 -20.22
N ALA A 149 -12.07 -29.58 -21.50
CA ALA A 149 -12.55 -30.40 -22.62
C ALA A 149 -11.50 -31.43 -23.11
N ASP A 150 -10.25 -31.36 -22.65
CA ASP A 150 -9.21 -32.33 -23.02
C ASP A 150 -9.56 -33.73 -22.47
N PRO A 151 -9.82 -34.73 -23.34
CA PRO A 151 -10.21 -36.08 -22.93
C PRO A 151 -9.12 -36.77 -22.09
N ARG A 152 -7.86 -36.31 -22.15
CA ARG A 152 -6.77 -36.83 -21.31
C ARG A 152 -6.91 -36.42 -19.84
N ASN A 153 -7.55 -35.27 -19.56
CA ASN A 153 -7.86 -34.84 -18.19
C ASN A 153 -9.08 -35.60 -17.62
N ALA A 154 -10.03 -36.00 -18.47
CA ALA A 154 -11.14 -36.87 -18.06
C ALA A 154 -10.65 -38.29 -17.66
N LEU A 155 -9.59 -38.78 -18.31
CA LEU A 155 -8.95 -40.08 -18.01
C LEU A 155 -8.09 -40.04 -16.72
N ALA A 156 -7.68 -38.85 -16.27
CA ALA A 156 -6.91 -38.65 -15.04
C ALA A 156 -7.79 -38.51 -13.78
N ASN A 157 -9.13 -38.42 -13.91
CA ASN A 157 -10.05 -38.36 -12.77
C ASN A 157 -10.53 -39.78 -12.38
N PRO A 158 -10.09 -40.35 -11.25
CA PRO A 158 -10.47 -41.70 -10.85
C PRO A 158 -11.95 -41.84 -10.43
N ALA A 159 -12.68 -40.74 -10.23
CA ALA A 159 -14.09 -40.76 -9.83
C ALA A 159 -15.08 -41.15 -10.95
N ALA A 160 -14.68 -41.05 -12.23
CA ALA A 160 -15.57 -41.36 -13.36
C ALA A 160 -15.76 -42.88 -13.61
N ARG A 161 -14.94 -43.74 -13.01
CA ARG A 161 -14.96 -45.19 -13.28
C ARG A 161 -16.02 -45.97 -12.50
N HIS A 162 -16.70 -45.36 -11.52
CA HIS A 162 -17.68 -46.05 -10.66
C HIS A 162 -19.14 -45.84 -11.05
N ALA A 163 -19.44 -45.07 -12.10
CA ALA A 163 -20.83 -44.75 -12.48
C ALA A 163 -21.45 -45.68 -13.55
N GLN A 164 -20.76 -46.73 -13.99
CA GLN A 164 -21.30 -47.64 -15.01
C GLN A 164 -20.97 -49.10 -14.70
N ARG A 165 -21.86 -49.77 -13.95
CA ARG A 165 -22.30 -51.14 -14.24
C ARG A 165 -23.55 -51.50 -13.42
N PRO A 166 -24.63 -52.01 -14.04
CA PRO A 166 -25.72 -52.67 -13.32
C PRO A 166 -25.30 -54.05 -12.80
#